data_AF-A0A8S0T994-F1
#
_entry.id   AF-A0A8S0T994-F1
#
_cell.length_a   1.000
_cell.length_b   1.000
_cell.length_c   1.000
_cell.angle_alpha   90.00
_cell.angle_beta   90.00
_cell.angle_gamma   90.00
#
_symmetry.space_group_name_H-M   'P 1'
#
loop_
_entity.id
_entity.type
_entity.pdbx_description
1 polymer ?
#
loop_
_entity_poly.entity_id
_entity_poly.type
_entity_poly.pdbx_seq_one_letter_code
_entity_poly.pdbx_strand_id
1 'polypeptide(L)'
;MAPANFLLVFLLLSPLQVFSGRIALENQNNTPEAMIFEACDKIENQNACLSNLHSRLEDGAGRRTPTSVFQAALENTLDEARSAFDTLTKVTSLSISYREQIAIDDCKELLDFSVSELAWSLDEMKRVRVGYKNDHSEGNLKAWLSAALSNQDTCLEGFEGTDRHLENFVRGSLKQVTQLIGNVLTLYTQMHSLPFKPPRNSTATEHETTDFPRWMTDGDKELLASRPNGIHADAIVALDGTGRYRSINQAVFDAPSYSNRRYVIYVKKGVYKENIDMKKKKTNIMLVGDGIGATVITGSRNFMQGWTSFRTATVAVSGKGFIARDITIRNTAGPQNHQAVALRVDSDQSAFYRCSMEGYQDTLYAHSLRQFYRECSVYGTIDFIFGNGAAVLQNCKIFTREPLPLQKVTITAQGRKDPHQSTGFSIQDSYVYATKPAYLGRPWKQYSRTVFMRTYMSAQVQPRGWLEWYGNFALSTLWYGEYKNYGPGALTSGRIRWPGYHIITDASVASFFTVRRFIDGLSWLPATGIKFSSGLTN
;
A
#
# COMPACT_ATOMS: atom_id res chain seq x y z
N MET A 1 72.27 17.44 -38.63
CA MET A 1 73.06 17.56 -37.38
C MET A 1 72.51 16.53 -36.40
N ALA A 2 73.27 15.47 -36.17
CA ALA A 2 73.09 14.51 -35.07
C ALA A 2 74.01 14.92 -33.90
N PRO A 3 74.18 14.13 -32.82
CA PRO A 3 73.28 13.98 -31.66
C PRO A 3 74.07 14.09 -30.31
N ALA A 4 73.42 13.90 -29.15
CA ALA A 4 73.96 13.44 -27.83
C ALA A 4 73.11 14.00 -26.68
N ASN A 5 72.88 13.37 -25.53
CA ASN A 5 73.21 12.04 -25.00
C ASN A 5 72.30 11.73 -23.80
N PHE A 6 72.14 10.44 -23.54
CA PHE A 6 71.48 9.79 -22.40
C PHE A 6 71.96 10.22 -21.01
N LEU A 7 71.05 10.21 -20.02
CA LEU A 7 71.34 9.70 -18.68
C LEU A 7 70.05 9.24 -17.97
N LEU A 8 69.93 7.92 -17.83
CA LEU A 8 68.99 7.22 -16.96
C LEU A 8 69.45 7.35 -15.51
N VAL A 9 68.55 7.74 -14.60
CA VAL A 9 68.70 7.53 -13.16
C VAL A 9 67.49 6.73 -12.66
N PHE A 10 67.71 5.46 -12.36
CA PHE A 10 66.79 4.63 -11.59
C PHE A 10 66.91 5.03 -10.11
N LEU A 11 65.87 5.65 -9.55
CA LEU A 11 65.70 5.75 -8.10
C LEU A 11 64.73 4.65 -7.64
N LEU A 12 65.29 3.63 -7.02
CA LEU A 12 64.57 2.63 -6.22
C LEU A 12 63.98 3.33 -4.99
N LEU A 13 62.67 3.62 -5.02
CA LEU A 13 61.92 3.97 -3.82
C LEU A 13 61.21 2.73 -3.28
N SER A 14 61.71 2.24 -2.15
CA SER A 14 61.07 1.25 -1.28
C SER A 14 59.64 1.69 -0.90
N PRO A 15 58.67 0.78 -0.78
CA PRO A 15 57.33 1.16 -0.35
C PRO A 15 57.35 1.49 1.15
N LEU A 16 57.19 2.78 1.48
CA LEU A 16 56.76 3.19 2.81
C LEU A 16 55.33 2.68 3.03
N GLN A 17 55.20 1.59 3.79
CA GLN A 17 53.93 1.19 4.39
C GLN A 17 53.50 2.29 5.37
N VAL A 18 52.67 3.20 4.89
CA VAL A 18 51.87 4.07 5.75
C VAL A 18 50.80 3.19 6.38
N PHE A 19 51.08 2.72 7.59
CA PHE A 19 50.03 2.41 8.56
C PHE A 19 49.37 3.73 8.95
N SER A 20 48.24 4.05 8.33
CA SER A 20 47.28 5.01 8.86
C SER A 20 45.90 4.40 8.74
N GLY A 21 45.22 4.34 9.88
CA GLY A 21 44.12 3.43 10.15
C GLY A 21 42.99 3.49 9.13
N ARG A 22 42.52 2.30 8.75
CA ARG A 22 41.12 2.12 8.35
C ARG A 22 40.25 2.48 9.55
N ILE A 23 39.91 3.76 9.70
CA ILE A 23 38.69 4.13 10.41
C ILE A 23 37.56 3.57 9.54
N ALA A 24 36.91 2.53 10.07
CA ALA A 24 35.63 2.09 9.57
C ALA A 24 34.72 3.32 9.49
N LEU A 25 34.25 3.65 8.29
CA LEU A 25 33.17 4.60 8.09
C LEU A 25 31.86 3.88 8.48
N GLU A 26 31.76 3.50 9.75
CA GLU A 26 30.57 2.94 10.38
C GLU A 26 29.70 4.09 10.90
N ASN A 27 28.48 4.20 10.38
CA ASN A 27 27.28 4.75 11.02
C ASN A 27 27.41 6.00 11.92
N GLN A 28 27.76 7.17 11.34
CA GLN A 28 27.55 8.45 12.04
C GLN A 28 26.06 8.86 12.15
N ASN A 29 25.17 8.34 11.29
CA ASN A 29 23.75 8.74 11.27
C ASN A 29 22.84 8.02 12.29
N ASN A 30 23.32 6.99 12.98
CA ASN A 30 22.49 6.18 13.90
C ASN A 30 22.89 6.38 15.37
N THR A 31 23.57 7.48 15.73
CA THR A 31 23.79 7.81 17.14
C THR A 31 22.45 8.21 17.78
N PRO A 32 22.20 7.84 19.06
CA PRO A 32 20.98 8.23 19.76
C PRO A 32 20.71 9.74 19.68
N GLU A 33 21.76 10.57 19.80
CA GLU A 33 21.66 12.02 19.73
C GLU A 33 21.21 12.51 18.34
N ALA A 34 21.81 11.98 17.26
CA ALA A 34 21.40 12.35 15.89
C ALA A 34 19.94 11.95 15.63
N MET A 35 19.52 10.77 16.12
CA MET A 35 18.14 10.30 15.99
C MET A 35 17.14 11.15 16.77
N ILE A 36 17.52 11.72 17.92
CA ILE A 36 16.66 12.65 18.67
C ILE A 36 16.42 13.92 17.85
N PHE A 37 17.46 14.46 17.20
CA PHE A 37 17.29 15.61 16.31
C PHE A 37 16.41 15.30 15.10
N GLU A 38 16.64 14.15 14.45
CA GLU A 38 15.84 13.69 13.31
C GLU A 38 14.37 13.47 13.70
N ALA A 39 14.09 12.92 14.89
CA ALA A 39 12.73 12.74 15.41
C ALA A 39 11.94 14.07 15.46
N CYS A 40 12.63 15.18 15.70
CA CYS A 40 12.05 16.51 15.82
C CYS A 40 12.35 17.42 14.61
N ASP A 41 12.82 16.88 13.48
CA ASP A 41 13.08 17.69 12.27
C ASP A 41 11.80 18.39 11.79
N LYS A 42 11.93 19.69 11.49
CA LYS A 42 10.85 20.55 10.96
C LYS A 42 9.55 20.57 11.80
N ILE A 43 9.61 20.21 13.07
CA ILE A 43 8.50 20.38 14.00
C ILE A 43 8.37 21.86 14.39
N GLU A 44 7.14 22.37 14.40
CA GLU A 44 6.85 23.80 14.63
C GLU A 44 7.40 24.31 15.97
N ASN A 45 7.27 23.51 17.03
CA ASN A 45 7.95 23.74 18.31
C ASN A 45 9.00 22.66 18.57
N GLN A 46 10.12 22.75 17.85
CA GLN A 46 11.22 21.79 17.94
C GLN A 46 11.76 21.65 19.37
N ASN A 47 11.87 22.75 20.13
CA ASN A 47 12.35 22.71 21.51
C ASN A 47 11.43 21.89 22.42
N ALA A 48 10.11 22.07 22.32
CA ALA A 48 9.16 21.27 23.09
C ALA A 48 9.23 19.78 22.70
N CYS A 49 9.39 19.47 21.41
CA CYS A 49 9.60 18.11 20.93
C CYS A 49 10.86 17.48 21.56
N LEU A 50 12.00 18.18 21.51
CA LEU A 50 13.27 17.71 22.08
C LEU A 50 13.17 17.51 23.60
N SER A 51 12.57 18.45 24.34
CA SER A 51 12.36 18.33 25.78
C SER A 51 11.48 17.13 26.14
N ASN A 52 10.40 16.88 25.40
CA ASN A 52 9.52 15.73 25.61
C ASN A 52 10.26 14.40 25.36
N LEU A 53 11.05 14.31 24.28
CA LEU A 53 11.87 13.13 24.01
C LEU A 53 12.92 12.89 25.09
N HIS A 54 13.62 13.92 25.54
CA HIS A 54 14.60 13.79 26.62
C HIS A 54 13.96 13.31 27.92
N SER A 55 12.81 13.88 28.32
CA SER A 55 12.08 13.45 29.51
C SER A 55 11.72 11.95 29.46
N ARG A 56 11.19 11.47 28.32
CA ARG A 56 10.82 10.05 28.16
C ARG A 56 12.01 9.10 28.19
N LEU A 57 13.16 9.57 27.72
CA LEU A 57 14.39 8.79 27.73
C LEU A 57 15.06 8.75 29.11
N GLU A 58 14.76 9.72 29.99
CA GLU A 58 15.28 9.78 31.37
C GLU A 58 14.45 8.94 32.35
N ASP A 59 13.14 8.77 32.10
CA ASP A 59 12.25 7.92 32.92
C ASP A 59 12.53 6.41 32.77
N GLY A 60 13.35 6.01 31.79
CA GLY A 60 13.77 4.62 31.58
C GLY A 60 15.09 4.32 32.29
N ALA A 61 15.13 3.31 33.18
CA ALA A 61 16.33 2.88 33.92
C ALA A 61 17.47 2.27 33.07
N GLY A 62 17.65 2.68 31.81
CA GLY A 62 18.57 2.07 30.84
C GLY A 62 19.36 3.07 29.99
N ARG A 63 20.47 2.59 29.40
CA ARG A 63 21.33 3.35 28.48
C ARG A 63 20.52 3.81 27.24
N ARG A 64 20.73 5.05 26.79
CA ARG A 64 20.14 5.57 25.53
C ARG A 64 20.61 4.70 24.35
N THR A 65 19.66 4.09 23.65
CA THR A 65 19.89 3.27 22.45
C THR A 65 19.06 3.79 21.27
N PRO A 66 19.44 3.49 20.02
CA PRO A 66 18.60 3.79 18.84
C PRO A 66 17.16 3.29 18.98
N THR A 67 16.97 2.07 19.49
CA THR A 67 15.64 1.49 19.70
C THR A 67 14.82 2.24 20.75
N SER A 68 15.43 2.69 21.85
CA SER A 68 14.71 3.51 22.85
C SER A 68 14.35 4.90 22.33
N VAL A 69 15.20 5.51 21.50
CA VAL A 69 14.90 6.81 20.85
C VAL A 69 13.74 6.66 19.88
N PHE A 70 13.77 5.63 19.04
CA PHE A 70 12.68 5.33 18.12
C PHE A 70 11.36 5.04 18.85
N GLN A 71 11.40 4.29 19.96
CA GLN A 71 10.23 4.04 20.79
C GLN A 71 9.67 5.35 21.37
N ALA A 72 10.51 6.20 21.95
CA ALA A 72 10.09 7.48 22.51
C ALA A 72 9.51 8.43 21.44
N ALA A 73 10.10 8.45 20.24
CA ALA A 73 9.58 9.22 19.10
C ALA A 73 8.20 8.71 18.65
N LEU A 74 8.01 7.40 18.61
CA LEU A 74 6.73 6.79 18.25
C LEU A 74 5.65 7.03 19.31
N GLU A 75 5.99 6.96 20.60
CA GLU A 75 5.08 7.32 21.71
C GLU A 75 4.66 8.79 21.64
N ASN A 76 5.62 9.70 21.43
CA ASN A 76 5.34 11.13 21.25
C ASN A 76 4.41 11.37 20.04
N THR A 77 4.66 10.68 18.93
CA THR A 77 3.85 10.76 17.72
C THR A 77 2.42 10.25 17.95
N LEU A 78 2.26 9.16 18.70
CA LEU A 78 0.94 8.63 19.06
C LEU A 78 0.16 9.60 19.94
N ASP A 79 0.82 10.24 20.91
CA ASP A 79 0.18 11.23 21.78
C ASP A 79 -0.27 12.47 21.00
N GLU A 80 0.55 12.95 20.06
CA GLU A 80 0.14 14.04 19.14
C GLU A 80 -1.05 13.62 18.26
N ALA A 81 -1.03 12.41 17.70
CA ALA A 81 -2.13 11.91 16.87
C ALA A 81 -3.45 11.81 17.66
N ARG A 82 -3.39 11.40 18.93
CA ARG A 82 -4.55 11.40 19.85
C ARG A 82 -5.05 12.81 20.14
N SER A 83 -4.15 13.75 20.42
CA SER A 83 -4.48 15.16 20.64
C SER A 83 -5.18 15.79 19.43
N ALA A 84 -4.65 15.53 18.22
CA ALA A 84 -5.28 15.97 16.99
C ALA A 84 -6.66 15.34 16.77
N PHE A 85 -6.84 14.06 17.12
CA PHE A 85 -8.13 13.37 17.05
C PHE A 85 -9.15 13.98 18.01
N ASP A 86 -8.76 14.23 19.25
CA ASP A 86 -9.60 14.89 20.24
C ASP A 86 -9.95 16.34 19.84
N THR A 87 -9.04 17.02 19.14
CA THR A 87 -9.29 18.36 18.58
C THR A 87 -10.32 18.30 17.45
N LEU A 88 -10.15 17.40 16.48
CA LEU A 88 -11.06 17.25 15.34
C LEU A 88 -12.46 16.76 15.75
N THR A 89 -12.56 15.93 16.78
CA THR A 89 -13.87 15.47 17.29
C THR A 89 -14.66 16.60 17.96
N LYS A 90 -14.00 17.58 18.57
CA LYS A 90 -14.65 18.78 19.16
C LYS A 90 -15.17 19.78 18.14
N VAL A 91 -14.74 19.69 16.88
CA VAL A 91 -15.10 20.62 15.79
C VAL A 91 -16.44 20.25 15.12
N THR A 92 -17.19 19.32 15.72
CA THR A 92 -18.36 18.61 15.17
C THR A 92 -19.60 19.46 14.84
N SER A 93 -19.52 20.80 14.81
CA SER A 93 -20.70 21.65 14.67
C SER A 93 -20.53 22.90 13.78
N LEU A 94 -19.50 23.00 12.94
CA LEU A 94 -19.18 24.27 12.26
C LEU A 94 -19.55 24.37 10.77
N SER A 95 -19.96 23.29 10.10
CA SER A 95 -20.31 23.36 8.67
C SER A 95 -21.79 23.12 8.40
N ILE A 96 -22.37 23.98 7.55
CA ILE A 96 -23.69 23.80 6.93
C ILE A 96 -23.64 22.99 5.63
N SER A 97 -22.44 22.68 5.11
CA SER A 97 -22.25 21.93 3.87
C SER A 97 -22.17 20.43 4.14
N TYR A 98 -23.09 19.67 3.55
CA TYR A 98 -23.11 18.20 3.65
C TYR A 98 -21.77 17.56 3.20
N ARG A 99 -21.16 18.12 2.15
CA ARG A 99 -19.89 17.61 1.62
C ARG A 99 -18.73 17.85 2.58
N GLU A 100 -18.67 19.02 3.21
CA GLU A 100 -17.63 19.35 4.17
C GLU A 100 -17.81 18.52 5.46
N GLN A 101 -19.05 18.23 5.87
CA GLN A 101 -19.32 17.29 6.97
C GLN A 101 -18.79 15.88 6.68
N ILE A 102 -19.01 15.35 5.47
CA ILE A 102 -18.44 14.06 5.05
C ILE A 102 -16.91 14.10 5.11
N ALA A 103 -16.28 15.17 4.61
CA ALA A 103 -14.83 15.32 4.63
C ALA A 103 -14.28 15.30 6.07
N ILE A 104 -14.94 15.99 7.00
CA ILE A 104 -14.57 15.97 8.43
C ILE A 104 -14.71 14.58 9.03
N ASP A 105 -15.79 13.85 8.70
CA ASP A 105 -15.99 12.49 9.20
C ASP A 105 -14.98 11.50 8.62
N ASP A 106 -14.58 11.67 7.36
CA ASP A 106 -13.45 10.96 6.76
C ASP A 106 -12.17 11.23 7.54
N CYS A 107 -11.87 12.49 7.86
CA CYS A 107 -10.70 12.87 8.65
C CYS A 107 -10.66 12.23 10.03
N LYS A 108 -11.79 12.22 10.75
CA LYS A 108 -11.86 11.55 12.06
C LYS A 108 -11.57 10.06 11.95
N GLU A 109 -12.18 9.40 10.96
CA GLU A 109 -11.99 7.98 10.73
C GLU A 109 -10.53 7.65 10.37
N LEU A 110 -9.95 8.42 9.45
CA LEU A 110 -8.57 8.25 8.98
C LEU A 110 -7.56 8.52 10.11
N LEU A 111 -7.80 9.50 10.96
CA LEU A 111 -6.94 9.78 12.10
C LEU A 111 -7.07 8.71 13.19
N ASP A 112 -8.27 8.17 13.43
CA ASP A 112 -8.49 7.00 14.30
C ASP A 112 -7.78 5.73 13.76
N PHE A 113 -7.63 5.61 12.44
CA PHE A 113 -6.78 4.57 11.83
C PHE A 113 -5.30 4.83 12.11
N SER A 114 -4.80 6.05 11.90
CA SER A 114 -3.41 6.41 12.21
C SER A 114 -3.06 6.16 13.68
N VAL A 115 -3.95 6.51 14.63
CA VAL A 115 -3.77 6.21 16.05
C VAL A 115 -3.61 4.70 16.30
N SER A 116 -4.40 3.88 15.60
CA SER A 116 -4.33 2.42 15.73
C SER A 116 -3.05 1.85 15.13
N GLU A 117 -2.66 2.32 13.96
CA GLU A 117 -1.43 1.90 13.25
C GLU A 117 -0.16 2.25 14.04
N LEU A 118 -0.13 3.45 14.65
CA LEU A 118 0.94 3.87 15.56
C LEU A 118 0.97 3.02 16.84
N ALA A 119 -0.20 2.71 17.42
CA ALA A 119 -0.29 1.86 18.60
C ALA A 119 0.13 0.41 18.31
N TRP A 120 -0.27 -0.16 17.15
CA TRP A 120 0.20 -1.48 16.71
C TRP A 120 1.71 -1.48 16.51
N SER A 121 2.26 -0.41 15.94
CA SER A 121 3.70 -0.26 15.77
C SER A 121 4.45 -0.30 17.11
N LEU A 122 3.93 0.36 18.15
CA LEU A 122 4.50 0.29 19.50
C LEU A 122 4.42 -1.11 20.11
N ASP A 123 3.31 -1.81 19.93
CA ASP A 123 3.16 -3.18 20.43
C ASP A 123 4.16 -4.13 19.76
N GLU A 124 4.29 -4.06 18.43
CA GLU A 124 5.24 -4.87 17.67
C GLU A 124 6.68 -4.60 18.11
N MET A 125 7.05 -3.34 18.35
CA MET A 125 8.36 -3.00 18.90
C MET A 125 8.63 -3.63 20.28
N LYS A 126 7.63 -3.64 21.17
CA LYS A 126 7.75 -4.27 22.50
C LYS A 126 8.00 -5.77 22.36
N ARG A 127 7.34 -6.44 21.40
CA ARG A 127 7.54 -7.87 21.12
C ARG A 127 8.95 -8.16 20.61
N VAL A 128 9.45 -7.34 19.67
CA VAL A 128 10.83 -7.44 19.16
C VAL A 128 11.86 -7.29 20.30
N ARG A 129 11.64 -6.33 21.22
CA ARG A 129 12.54 -6.08 22.37
C ARG A 129 12.64 -7.25 23.34
N VAL A 130 11.56 -8.02 23.53
CA VAL A 130 11.52 -9.20 24.41
C VAL A 130 12.10 -10.46 23.73
N GLY A 131 12.65 -10.33 22.51
CA GLY A 131 13.36 -11.40 21.83
C GLY A 131 12.49 -12.22 20.87
N TYR A 132 11.24 -11.81 20.60
CA TYR A 132 10.46 -12.35 19.49
C TYR A 132 11.04 -11.81 18.18
N LYS A 133 12.07 -12.46 17.65
CA LYS A 133 12.59 -12.19 16.31
C LYS A 133 11.72 -12.94 15.30
N ASN A 134 10.89 -12.19 14.59
CA ASN A 134 10.23 -12.66 13.39
C ASN A 134 10.58 -11.69 12.27
N ASP A 135 11.07 -12.18 11.13
CA ASP A 135 11.38 -11.36 9.95
C ASP A 135 10.15 -10.52 9.50
N HIS A 136 8.95 -10.90 9.96
CA HIS A 136 7.66 -10.25 9.72
C HIS A 136 7.43 -8.96 10.52
N SER A 137 8.09 -8.80 11.67
CA SER A 137 7.91 -7.63 12.54
C SER A 137 8.40 -6.34 11.86
N GLU A 138 9.46 -6.43 11.06
CA GLU A 138 9.97 -5.28 10.30
C GLU A 138 9.02 -4.86 9.17
N GLY A 139 8.40 -5.83 8.50
CA GLY A 139 7.39 -5.59 7.47
C GLY A 139 6.13 -4.91 8.03
N ASN A 140 5.71 -5.29 9.24
CA ASN A 140 4.57 -4.69 9.93
C ASN A 140 4.79 -3.21 10.26
N LEU A 141 5.91 -2.88 10.94
CA LEU A 141 6.22 -1.50 11.33
C LEU A 141 6.23 -0.58 10.11
N LYS A 142 6.91 -0.98 9.03
CA LYS A 142 7.00 -0.15 7.83
C LYS A 142 5.65 0.03 7.15
N ALA A 143 4.83 -1.01 7.10
CA ALA A 143 3.50 -0.95 6.49
C ALA A 143 2.56 -0.03 7.26
N TRP A 144 2.51 -0.15 8.60
CA TRP A 144 1.62 0.64 9.46
C TRP A 144 2.03 2.10 9.53
N LEU A 145 3.33 2.41 9.65
CA LEU A 145 3.82 3.80 9.58
C LEU A 145 3.54 4.44 8.21
N SER A 146 3.71 3.68 7.12
CA SER A 146 3.38 4.17 5.78
C SER A 146 1.89 4.48 5.62
N ALA A 147 1.02 3.64 6.19
CA ALA A 147 -0.43 3.84 6.17
C ALA A 147 -0.85 5.03 7.04
N ALA A 148 -0.28 5.17 8.24
CA ALA A 148 -0.58 6.26 9.15
C ALA A 148 -0.30 7.63 8.53
N LEU A 149 0.78 7.73 7.74
CA LEU A 149 1.11 8.92 6.97
C LEU A 149 0.12 9.18 5.82
N SER A 150 -0.30 8.12 5.12
CA SER A 150 -1.22 8.21 3.97
C SER A 150 -2.62 8.69 4.36
N ASN A 151 -3.09 8.31 5.55
CA ASN A 151 -4.41 8.69 6.06
C ASN A 151 -4.57 10.22 6.15
N GLN A 152 -3.50 10.95 6.47
CA GLN A 152 -3.53 12.41 6.58
C GLN A 152 -3.75 13.09 5.22
N ASP A 153 -3.17 12.51 4.16
CA ASP A 153 -3.37 13.03 2.80
C ASP A 153 -4.81 12.84 2.34
N THR A 154 -5.36 11.63 2.51
CA THR A 154 -6.75 11.32 2.14
C THR A 154 -7.75 12.18 2.90
N CYS A 155 -7.49 12.49 4.17
CA CYS A 155 -8.31 13.40 4.95
C CYS A 155 -8.39 14.78 4.28
N LEU A 156 -7.24 15.35 3.90
CA LEU A 156 -7.18 16.67 3.28
C LEU A 156 -7.78 16.67 1.87
N GLU A 157 -7.67 15.57 1.13
CA GLU A 157 -8.31 15.39 -0.17
C GLU A 157 -9.84 15.32 -0.10
N GLY A 158 -10.41 14.90 1.03
CA GLY A 158 -11.86 14.91 1.26
C GLY A 158 -12.49 16.29 1.07
N PHE A 159 -11.72 17.37 1.26
CA PHE A 159 -12.18 18.75 1.07
C PHE A 159 -12.19 19.20 -0.40
N GLU A 160 -11.75 18.37 -1.34
CA GLU A 160 -11.88 18.67 -2.77
C GLU A 160 -13.35 18.89 -3.17
N GLY A 161 -13.62 19.99 -3.87
CA GLY A 161 -14.98 20.38 -4.26
C GLY A 161 -15.81 21.02 -3.13
N THR A 162 -15.20 21.38 -2.01
CA THR A 162 -15.77 22.28 -0.98
C THR A 162 -15.27 23.71 -1.14
N ASP A 163 -15.77 24.65 -0.33
CA ASP A 163 -15.24 26.02 -0.21
C ASP A 163 -13.93 26.09 0.59
N ARG A 164 -13.49 24.96 1.16
CA ARG A 164 -12.22 24.77 1.87
C ARG A 164 -12.06 25.63 3.13
N HIS A 165 -13.16 26.13 3.69
CA HIS A 165 -13.11 26.96 4.88
C HIS A 165 -12.50 26.21 6.07
N LEU A 166 -12.96 24.97 6.32
CA LEU A 166 -12.43 24.14 7.40
C LEU A 166 -11.16 23.37 7.02
N GLU A 167 -10.80 23.30 5.73
CA GLU A 167 -9.58 22.62 5.26
C GLU A 167 -8.33 23.21 5.94
N ASN A 168 -8.25 24.54 6.08
CA ASN A 168 -7.10 25.20 6.71
C ASN A 168 -6.97 24.86 8.19
N PHE A 169 -8.10 24.80 8.90
CA PHE A 169 -8.13 24.40 10.31
C PHE A 169 -7.65 22.94 10.46
N VAL A 170 -8.24 22.02 9.68
CA VAL A 170 -7.88 20.61 9.71
C VAL A 170 -6.41 20.41 9.32
N ARG A 171 -5.94 21.10 8.28
CA ARG A 171 -4.53 21.10 7.88
C ARG A 171 -3.62 21.57 9.01
N GLY A 172 -4.01 22.60 9.76
CA GLY A 172 -3.31 23.04 10.96
C GLY A 172 -3.20 21.95 12.01
N SER A 173 -4.32 21.29 12.35
CA SER A 173 -4.35 20.19 13.32
C SER A 173 -3.53 18.97 12.90
N LEU A 174 -3.43 18.69 11.59
CA LEU A 174 -2.73 17.51 11.08
C LEU A 174 -1.26 17.76 10.74
N LYS A 175 -0.83 19.02 10.65
CA LYS A 175 0.52 19.39 10.22
C LYS A 175 1.59 18.73 11.09
N GLN A 176 1.47 18.85 12.41
CA GLN A 176 2.43 18.29 13.35
C GLN A 176 2.41 16.76 13.35
N VAL A 177 1.22 16.15 13.34
CA VAL A 177 1.04 14.69 13.22
C VAL A 177 1.73 14.16 11.96
N THR A 178 1.49 14.79 10.82
CA THR A 178 2.06 14.38 9.53
C THR A 178 3.60 14.44 9.56
N GLN A 179 4.17 15.52 10.12
CA GLN A 179 5.61 15.68 10.22
C GLN A 179 6.23 14.65 11.18
N LEU A 180 5.64 14.43 12.35
CA LEU A 180 6.13 13.44 13.33
C LEU A 180 6.10 12.01 12.77
N ILE A 181 5.01 11.62 12.09
CA ILE A 181 4.93 10.29 11.44
C ILE A 181 6.01 10.16 10.37
N GLY A 182 6.24 11.21 9.57
CA GLY A 182 7.32 11.26 8.58
C GLY A 182 8.70 11.05 9.22
N ASN A 183 9.00 11.78 10.29
CA ASN A 183 10.28 11.66 11.01
C ASN A 183 10.48 10.25 11.58
N VAL A 184 9.45 9.67 12.21
CA VAL A 184 9.48 8.29 12.71
C VAL A 184 9.71 7.29 11.58
N LEU A 185 9.05 7.46 10.43
CA LEU A 185 9.28 6.60 9.27
C LEU A 185 10.72 6.74 8.75
N THR A 186 11.28 7.94 8.71
CA THR A 186 12.68 8.18 8.34
C THR A 186 13.62 7.47 9.30
N LEU A 187 13.47 7.66 10.61
CA LEU A 187 14.25 6.98 11.65
C LEU A 187 14.20 5.47 11.48
N TYR A 188 12.99 4.92 11.33
CA TYR A 188 12.81 3.49 11.12
C TYR A 188 13.60 3.01 9.92
N THR A 189 13.50 3.73 8.79
CA THR A 189 14.26 3.36 7.60
C THR A 189 15.76 3.50 7.80
N GLN A 190 16.28 4.54 8.47
CA GLN A 190 17.71 4.72 8.71
C GLN A 190 18.32 3.62 9.59
N MET A 191 17.59 3.22 10.64
CA MET A 191 17.98 2.13 11.54
C MET A 191 18.07 0.78 10.82
N HIS A 192 17.15 0.53 9.88
CA HIS A 192 17.03 -0.75 9.17
C HIS A 192 17.58 -0.65 7.74
N SER A 193 18.14 0.50 7.34
CA SER A 193 18.84 0.71 6.09
C SER A 193 20.33 0.52 6.30
N LEU A 194 20.80 -0.71 6.05
CA LEU A 194 21.94 -0.81 5.14
C LEU A 194 21.45 -0.36 3.75
N PRO A 195 22.32 0.27 2.93
CA PRO A 195 21.93 0.69 1.60
C PRO A 195 21.41 -0.53 0.84
N PHE A 196 20.33 -0.32 0.08
CA PHE A 196 19.88 -1.22 -0.97
C PHE A 196 21.10 -1.68 -1.79
N LYS A 197 21.62 -2.87 -1.49
CA LYS A 197 22.59 -3.60 -2.28
C LYS A 197 21.89 -4.90 -2.69
N PRO A 198 21.89 -5.27 -3.98
CA PRO A 198 21.43 -6.59 -4.40
C PRO A 198 22.14 -7.65 -3.56
N PRO A 199 21.43 -8.63 -2.97
CA PRO A 199 22.11 -9.76 -2.36
C PRO A 199 22.94 -10.46 -3.43
N ARG A 200 24.23 -10.70 -3.17
CA ARG A 200 25.01 -11.67 -3.96
C ARG A 200 24.44 -13.06 -3.69
N ASN A 201 24.27 -13.81 -4.77
CA ASN A 201 23.72 -15.16 -4.86
C ASN A 201 23.88 -16.00 -3.59
N SER A 202 22.75 -16.36 -3.00
CA SER A 202 22.62 -17.53 -2.14
C SER A 202 21.79 -18.55 -2.92
N THR A 203 22.47 -19.58 -3.43
CA THR A 203 21.82 -20.78 -3.98
C THR A 203 21.17 -21.54 -2.83
N ALA A 204 19.88 -21.34 -2.64
CA ALA A 204 19.06 -22.23 -1.84
C ALA A 204 18.46 -23.28 -2.80
N THR A 205 18.92 -24.51 -2.66
CA THR A 205 18.40 -25.70 -3.34
C THR A 205 16.93 -25.91 -2.94
N GLU A 206 16.06 -25.93 -3.96
CA GLU A 206 14.68 -26.35 -3.84
C GLU A 206 14.64 -27.86 -3.59
N HIS A 207 14.07 -28.26 -2.44
CA HIS A 207 13.53 -29.61 -2.29
C HIS A 207 12.01 -29.52 -2.44
N GLU A 208 11.53 -30.04 -3.57
CA GLU A 208 10.14 -30.45 -3.72
C GLU A 208 9.84 -31.55 -2.69
N THR A 209 8.83 -31.32 -1.84
CA THR A 209 7.92 -32.39 -1.43
C THR A 209 6.52 -31.80 -1.29
N THR A 210 5.59 -32.45 -1.97
CA THR A 210 4.15 -32.34 -1.80
C THR A 210 3.77 -32.87 -0.42
N ASP A 211 3.35 -31.97 0.48
CA ASP A 211 2.19 -32.09 1.38
C ASP A 211 2.17 -30.86 2.30
N PHE A 212 0.97 -30.34 2.55
CA PHE A 212 0.74 -29.03 3.18
C PHE A 212 1.64 -28.77 4.41
N PRO A 213 2.18 -27.53 4.60
CA PRO A 213 3.03 -27.22 5.74
C PRO A 213 2.36 -27.49 7.09
N ARG A 214 3.13 -28.00 8.07
CA ARG A 214 2.63 -28.38 9.42
C ARG A 214 1.95 -27.25 10.21
N TRP A 215 2.16 -25.99 9.81
CA TRP A 215 1.58 -24.82 10.46
C TRP A 215 0.18 -24.45 9.91
N MET A 216 -0.25 -25.09 8.82
CA MET A 216 -1.54 -24.85 8.19
C MET A 216 -2.68 -25.48 9.00
N THR A 217 -3.69 -24.67 9.37
CA THR A 217 -4.86 -25.17 10.10
C THR A 217 -5.74 -26.04 9.19
N ASP A 218 -6.51 -26.96 9.75
CA ASP A 218 -7.35 -27.85 8.94
C ASP A 218 -8.44 -27.08 8.16
N GLY A 219 -8.90 -25.92 8.67
CA GLY A 219 -9.79 -25.02 7.95
C GLY A 219 -9.15 -24.37 6.71
N ASP A 220 -7.85 -24.06 6.77
CA ASP A 220 -7.12 -23.50 5.61
C ASP A 220 -6.92 -24.57 4.52
N LYS A 221 -6.71 -25.83 4.91
CA LYS A 221 -6.62 -26.99 3.99
C LYS A 221 -7.94 -27.25 3.27
N GLU A 222 -9.07 -27.14 3.98
CA GLU A 222 -10.41 -27.30 3.41
C GLU A 222 -10.73 -26.19 2.40
N LEU A 223 -10.31 -24.95 2.67
CA LEU A 223 -10.49 -23.79 1.81
C LEU A 223 -9.71 -23.86 0.47
N LEU A 224 -8.57 -24.56 0.49
CA LEU A 224 -7.72 -24.88 -0.66
C LEU A 224 -8.30 -25.99 -1.55
N ALA A 225 -9.02 -26.95 -0.95
CA ALA A 225 -9.48 -28.17 -1.62
C ALA A 225 -10.94 -28.12 -2.11
N SER A 226 -11.76 -27.21 -1.56
CA SER A 226 -13.21 -27.23 -1.79
C SER A 226 -13.70 -26.33 -2.94
N ARG A 227 -14.68 -26.85 -3.69
CA ARG A 227 -15.60 -26.04 -4.51
C ARG A 227 -16.39 -25.11 -3.56
N PRO A 228 -16.99 -23.99 -4.03
CA PRO A 228 -17.72 -23.04 -3.17
C PRO A 228 -18.71 -23.71 -2.18
N ASN A 229 -19.32 -24.84 -2.59
CA ASN A 229 -20.25 -25.64 -1.79
C ASN A 229 -19.63 -26.51 -0.68
N GLY A 230 -18.30 -26.54 -0.53
CA GLY A 230 -17.59 -27.36 0.47
C GLY A 230 -16.81 -26.56 1.52
N ILE A 231 -16.96 -25.22 1.54
CA ILE A 231 -16.37 -24.38 2.58
C ILE A 231 -17.37 -24.29 3.73
N HIS A 232 -16.96 -24.61 4.96
CA HIS A 232 -17.78 -24.37 6.15
C HIS A 232 -18.05 -22.87 6.30
N ALA A 233 -19.32 -22.47 6.18
CA ALA A 233 -19.76 -21.07 6.27
C ALA A 233 -20.33 -20.77 7.65
N ASP A 234 -19.83 -19.73 8.31
CA ASP A 234 -20.39 -19.22 9.57
C ASP A 234 -21.72 -18.48 9.37
N ALA A 235 -21.90 -17.88 8.20
CA ALA A 235 -23.11 -17.17 7.80
C ALA A 235 -23.41 -17.40 6.32
N ILE A 236 -24.70 -17.53 5.98
CA ILE A 236 -25.18 -17.65 4.61
C ILE A 236 -26.10 -16.47 4.31
N VAL A 237 -25.78 -15.73 3.25
CA VAL A 237 -26.58 -14.64 2.70
C VAL A 237 -27.23 -15.11 1.41
N ALA A 238 -28.56 -15.03 1.31
CA ALA A 238 -29.29 -15.42 0.11
C ALA A 238 -30.55 -14.58 -0.10
N LEU A 239 -30.70 -13.99 -1.29
CA LEU A 239 -31.87 -13.17 -1.64
C LEU A 239 -33.17 -13.99 -1.71
N ASP A 240 -33.06 -15.28 -2.04
CA ASP A 240 -34.19 -16.22 -2.15
C ASP A 240 -34.73 -16.69 -0.78
N GLY A 241 -34.09 -16.29 0.32
CA GLY A 241 -34.48 -16.68 1.68
C GLY A 241 -33.94 -18.04 2.15
N THR A 242 -33.10 -18.71 1.36
CA THR A 242 -32.47 -19.99 1.74
C THR A 242 -31.25 -19.83 2.65
N GLY A 243 -30.87 -18.60 2.98
CA GLY A 243 -29.80 -18.24 3.91
C GLY A 243 -30.37 -17.54 5.14
N ARG A 244 -29.58 -17.48 6.21
CA ARG A 244 -29.96 -16.78 7.46
C ARG A 244 -30.19 -15.28 7.25
N TYR A 245 -29.44 -14.69 6.33
CA TYR A 245 -29.51 -13.26 6.03
C TYR A 245 -29.95 -13.02 4.58
N ARG A 246 -30.63 -11.90 4.35
CA ARG A 246 -30.92 -11.40 2.99
C ARG A 246 -30.02 -10.24 2.55
N SER A 247 -29.27 -9.66 3.49
CA SER A 247 -28.33 -8.56 3.28
C SER A 247 -26.93 -8.96 3.73
N ILE A 248 -25.92 -8.52 2.97
CA ILE A 248 -24.53 -8.75 3.34
C ILE A 248 -24.15 -7.86 4.54
N ASN A 249 -24.64 -6.62 4.59
CA ASN A 249 -24.44 -5.74 5.74
C ASN A 249 -24.94 -6.37 7.04
N GLN A 250 -26.09 -7.06 7.03
CA GLN A 250 -26.61 -7.72 8.23
C GLN A 250 -25.69 -8.86 8.70
N ALA A 251 -25.21 -9.70 7.78
CA ALA A 251 -24.28 -10.78 8.12
C ALA A 251 -22.94 -10.24 8.67
N VAL A 252 -22.43 -9.14 8.09
CA VAL A 252 -21.22 -8.46 8.56
C VAL A 252 -21.45 -7.83 9.93
N PHE A 253 -22.61 -7.21 10.16
CA PHE A 253 -22.97 -6.60 11.44
C PHE A 253 -22.97 -7.64 12.58
N ASP A 254 -23.56 -8.81 12.34
CA ASP A 254 -23.64 -9.91 13.33
C ASP A 254 -22.31 -10.64 13.55
N ALA A 255 -21.35 -10.54 12.62
CA ALA A 255 -20.04 -11.15 12.76
C ALA A 255 -19.27 -10.59 14.00
N PRO A 256 -18.47 -11.41 14.69
CA PRO A 256 -17.70 -10.97 15.86
C PRO A 256 -16.73 -9.84 15.52
N SER A 257 -16.56 -8.90 16.45
CA SER A 257 -15.53 -7.87 16.35
C SER A 257 -14.18 -8.41 16.86
N TYR A 258 -13.09 -8.02 16.23
CA TYR A 258 -11.72 -8.39 16.57
C TYR A 258 -11.49 -9.91 16.68
N SER A 259 -12.19 -10.68 15.83
CA SER A 259 -12.02 -12.13 15.78
C SER A 259 -10.60 -12.50 15.35
N ASN A 260 -9.96 -13.37 16.12
CA ASN A 260 -8.70 -14.02 15.73
C ASN A 260 -8.91 -15.23 14.80
N ARG A 261 -10.17 -15.67 14.64
CA ARG A 261 -10.58 -16.74 13.73
C ARG A 261 -11.15 -16.14 12.43
N ARG A 262 -10.91 -16.82 11.31
CA ARG A 262 -11.59 -16.60 10.03
C ARG A 262 -13.11 -16.75 10.19
N TYR A 263 -13.88 -15.69 9.91
CA TYR A 263 -15.34 -15.75 9.88
C TYR A 263 -15.84 -15.71 8.43
N VAL A 264 -16.40 -16.82 7.96
CA VAL A 264 -16.76 -17.03 6.56
C VAL A 264 -18.23 -16.69 6.32
N ILE A 265 -18.46 -15.69 5.48
CA ILE A 265 -19.78 -15.30 4.99
C ILE A 265 -19.90 -15.79 3.54
N TYR A 266 -20.72 -16.81 3.34
CA TYR A 266 -21.07 -17.30 2.01
C TYR A 266 -22.25 -16.50 1.45
N VAL A 267 -22.04 -15.87 0.30
CA VAL A 267 -22.99 -15.00 -0.38
C VAL A 267 -23.43 -15.68 -1.67
N LYS A 268 -24.63 -16.25 -1.66
CA LYS A 268 -25.19 -16.95 -2.82
C LYS A 268 -25.35 -16.02 -4.03
N LYS A 269 -25.54 -16.62 -5.20
CA LYS A 269 -25.80 -15.90 -6.46
C LYS A 269 -26.93 -14.89 -6.30
N GLY A 270 -26.76 -13.73 -6.91
CA GLY A 270 -27.69 -12.62 -6.80
C GLY A 270 -27.02 -11.28 -7.05
N VAL A 271 -27.84 -10.25 -7.23
CA VAL A 271 -27.40 -8.86 -7.35
C VAL A 271 -27.79 -8.12 -6.08
N TYR A 272 -26.82 -7.89 -5.21
CA TYR A 272 -26.94 -7.23 -3.92
C TYR A 272 -26.70 -5.73 -4.10
N LYS A 273 -27.79 -4.95 -4.06
CA LYS A 273 -27.74 -3.48 -4.17
C LYS A 273 -27.49 -2.85 -2.80
N GLU A 274 -26.23 -2.86 -2.37
CA GLU A 274 -25.81 -2.41 -1.05
C GLU A 274 -24.46 -1.70 -1.13
N ASN A 275 -24.28 -0.63 -0.36
CA ASN A 275 -22.96 -0.13 -0.02
C ASN A 275 -22.52 -0.79 1.30
N ILE A 276 -21.35 -1.40 1.32
CA ILE A 276 -20.81 -2.14 2.46
C ILE A 276 -19.57 -1.44 2.97
N ASP A 277 -19.51 -1.19 4.28
CA ASP A 277 -18.40 -0.50 4.93
C ASP A 277 -17.91 -1.28 6.16
N MET A 278 -16.92 -2.15 5.93
CA MET A 278 -16.35 -3.02 6.96
C MET A 278 -15.22 -2.31 7.70
N LYS A 279 -15.57 -1.61 8.77
CA LYS A 279 -14.63 -0.87 9.62
C LYS A 279 -13.59 -1.78 10.27
N LYS A 280 -12.50 -1.18 10.77
CA LYS A 280 -11.32 -1.86 11.37
C LYS A 280 -11.64 -2.94 12.42
N LYS A 281 -12.79 -2.87 13.09
CA LYS A 281 -13.23 -3.87 14.09
C LYS A 281 -13.58 -5.22 13.49
N LYS A 282 -13.93 -5.29 12.20
CA LYS A 282 -14.36 -6.53 11.53
C LYS A 282 -13.17 -7.26 10.94
N THR A 283 -12.32 -7.82 11.79
CA THR A 283 -11.10 -8.55 11.39
C THR A 283 -11.40 -9.96 10.92
N ASN A 284 -10.55 -10.49 10.03
CA ASN A 284 -10.58 -11.87 9.53
C ASN A 284 -11.92 -12.29 8.88
N ILE A 285 -12.72 -11.35 8.39
CA ILE A 285 -13.90 -11.64 7.58
C ILE A 285 -13.46 -12.21 6.22
N MET A 286 -14.16 -13.24 5.77
CA MET A 286 -14.05 -13.75 4.41
C MET A 286 -15.40 -13.75 3.72
N LEU A 287 -15.50 -13.08 2.57
CA LEU A 287 -16.64 -13.18 1.67
C LEU A 287 -16.37 -14.23 0.58
N VAL A 288 -17.27 -15.18 0.41
CA VAL A 288 -17.22 -16.18 -0.67
C VAL A 288 -18.50 -16.11 -1.48
N GLY A 289 -18.38 -15.93 -2.80
CA GLY A 289 -19.51 -15.93 -3.72
C GLY A 289 -19.67 -17.23 -4.51
N ASP A 290 -20.72 -17.29 -5.31
CA ASP A 290 -20.97 -18.40 -6.26
C ASP A 290 -20.17 -18.27 -7.58
N GLY A 291 -19.39 -17.21 -7.74
CA GLY A 291 -18.58 -16.95 -8.92
C GLY A 291 -18.67 -15.49 -9.38
N ILE A 292 -17.63 -15.07 -10.12
CA ILE A 292 -17.63 -13.79 -10.84
C ILE A 292 -18.88 -13.71 -11.74
N GLY A 293 -19.63 -12.63 -11.62
CA GLY A 293 -20.88 -12.40 -12.36
C GLY A 293 -22.11 -13.13 -11.82
N ALA A 294 -21.94 -14.17 -10.99
CA ALA A 294 -23.04 -14.88 -10.33
C ALA A 294 -23.43 -14.19 -9.01
N THR A 295 -22.45 -13.85 -8.18
CA THR A 295 -22.63 -13.02 -6.97
C THR A 295 -22.10 -11.63 -7.24
N VAL A 296 -22.98 -10.63 -7.27
CA VAL A 296 -22.65 -9.24 -7.60
C VAL A 296 -23.06 -8.31 -6.47
N ILE A 297 -22.11 -7.55 -5.92
CA ILE A 297 -22.37 -6.45 -4.99
C ILE A 297 -22.28 -5.15 -5.79
N THR A 298 -23.33 -4.32 -5.75
CA THR A 298 -23.40 -3.14 -6.61
C THR A 298 -23.92 -1.88 -5.91
N GLY A 299 -23.30 -0.76 -6.24
CA GLY A 299 -23.69 0.59 -5.82
C GLY A 299 -23.50 1.60 -6.95
N SER A 300 -23.77 2.87 -6.68
CA SER A 300 -23.66 3.96 -7.66
C SER A 300 -23.27 5.32 -7.05
N ARG A 301 -22.75 5.32 -5.82
CA ARG A 301 -22.25 6.55 -5.18
C ARG A 301 -21.09 7.10 -6.01
N ASN A 302 -21.05 8.43 -6.16
CA ASN A 302 -20.05 9.11 -6.96
C ASN A 302 -19.82 10.54 -6.48
N PHE A 303 -18.73 11.13 -6.95
CA PHE A 303 -18.30 12.47 -6.56
C PHE A 303 -19.33 13.57 -6.89
N MET A 304 -20.01 13.46 -8.04
CA MET A 304 -21.01 14.45 -8.46
C MET A 304 -22.26 14.47 -7.57
N GLN A 305 -22.51 13.40 -6.83
CA GLN A 305 -23.57 13.33 -5.81
C GLN A 305 -23.15 13.94 -4.45
N GLY A 306 -21.97 14.56 -4.36
CA GLY A 306 -21.45 15.18 -3.14
C GLY A 306 -20.71 14.25 -2.20
N TRP A 307 -20.44 13.01 -2.61
CA TRP A 307 -19.58 12.08 -1.86
C TRP A 307 -18.10 12.42 -2.08
N THR A 308 -17.28 12.24 -1.06
CA THR A 308 -15.82 12.18 -1.22
C THR A 308 -15.44 10.90 -1.95
N SER A 309 -14.34 10.91 -2.71
CA SER A 309 -13.85 9.69 -3.40
C SER A 309 -13.73 8.50 -2.44
N PHE A 310 -13.26 8.74 -1.20
CA PHE A 310 -13.16 7.76 -0.12
C PHE A 310 -14.50 7.06 0.22
N ARG A 311 -15.62 7.79 0.19
CA ARG A 311 -16.98 7.31 0.54
C ARG A 311 -17.81 6.84 -0.66
N THR A 312 -17.32 7.01 -1.89
CA THR A 312 -18.00 6.49 -3.09
C THR A 312 -17.97 4.97 -3.20
N ALA A 313 -17.10 4.30 -2.43
CA ALA A 313 -16.90 2.86 -2.48
C ALA A 313 -18.20 2.07 -2.35
N THR A 314 -18.43 1.12 -3.28
CA THR A 314 -19.49 0.12 -3.15
C THR A 314 -19.17 -0.84 -2.02
N VAL A 315 -17.92 -1.30 -1.95
CA VAL A 315 -17.41 -2.08 -0.82
C VAL A 315 -16.14 -1.40 -0.30
N ALA A 316 -16.10 -1.09 0.99
CA ALA A 316 -14.93 -0.62 1.71
C ALA A 316 -14.54 -1.63 2.79
N VAL A 317 -13.25 -1.95 2.88
CA VAL A 317 -12.72 -2.91 3.86
C VAL A 317 -11.49 -2.38 4.58
N SER A 318 -11.62 -2.19 5.89
CA SER A 318 -10.57 -1.68 6.78
C SER A 318 -10.15 -2.69 7.86
N GLY A 319 -10.93 -3.76 8.08
CA GLY A 319 -10.61 -4.81 9.05
C GLY A 319 -9.47 -5.70 8.56
N LYS A 320 -8.40 -5.86 9.36
CA LYS A 320 -7.21 -6.68 9.02
C LYS A 320 -7.58 -8.09 8.58
N GLY A 321 -6.86 -8.61 7.59
CA GLY A 321 -6.94 -10.00 7.16
C GLY A 321 -8.18 -10.29 6.32
N PHE A 322 -8.79 -9.29 5.67
CA PHE A 322 -9.98 -9.49 4.87
C PHE A 322 -9.69 -10.38 3.65
N ILE A 323 -10.61 -11.30 3.33
CA ILE A 323 -10.55 -12.10 2.10
C ILE A 323 -11.85 -11.96 1.32
N ALA A 324 -11.75 -11.79 0.00
CA ALA A 324 -12.89 -11.99 -0.90
C ALA A 324 -12.54 -13.01 -1.98
N ARG A 325 -13.52 -13.86 -2.30
CA ARG A 325 -13.37 -14.89 -3.33
C ARG A 325 -14.64 -15.04 -4.15
N ASP A 326 -14.48 -15.21 -5.46
CA ASP A 326 -15.56 -15.60 -6.38
C ASP A 326 -16.76 -14.59 -6.39
N ILE A 327 -16.47 -13.28 -6.37
CA ILE A 327 -17.48 -12.19 -6.29
C ILE A 327 -17.17 -11.08 -7.30
N THR A 328 -18.22 -10.43 -7.82
CA THR A 328 -18.11 -9.14 -8.52
C THR A 328 -18.49 -7.98 -7.58
N ILE A 329 -17.68 -6.92 -7.56
CA ILE A 329 -17.93 -5.65 -6.88
C ILE A 329 -18.00 -4.55 -7.95
N ARG A 330 -19.13 -3.85 -8.02
CA ARG A 330 -19.42 -2.93 -9.13
C ARG A 330 -19.95 -1.58 -8.69
N ASN A 331 -19.32 -0.50 -9.17
CA ASN A 331 -19.91 0.83 -9.16
C ASN A 331 -20.50 1.16 -10.54
N THR A 332 -21.79 1.49 -10.57
CA THR A 332 -22.59 1.71 -11.79
C THR A 332 -22.79 3.19 -12.14
N ALA A 333 -22.10 4.11 -11.46
CA ALA A 333 -22.28 5.55 -11.69
C ALA A 333 -22.04 5.97 -13.16
N GLY A 334 -21.07 5.39 -13.85
CA GLY A 334 -20.74 5.73 -15.23
C GLY A 334 -19.70 6.86 -15.35
N PRO A 335 -19.12 7.05 -16.54
CA PRO A 335 -17.96 7.92 -16.74
C PRO A 335 -18.28 9.43 -16.64
N GLN A 336 -19.55 9.81 -16.76
CA GLN A 336 -20.03 11.19 -16.61
C GLN A 336 -20.08 11.68 -15.16
N ASN A 337 -19.97 10.76 -14.19
CA ASN A 337 -20.15 11.05 -12.78
C ASN A 337 -18.83 11.16 -12.00
N HIS A 338 -17.71 11.29 -12.73
CA HIS A 338 -16.36 11.41 -12.17
C HIS A 338 -16.01 10.23 -11.24
N GLN A 339 -15.31 10.47 -10.12
CA GLN A 339 -14.79 9.42 -9.23
C GLN A 339 -15.94 8.58 -8.65
N ALA A 340 -15.84 7.25 -8.80
CA ALA A 340 -16.87 6.32 -8.35
C ALA A 340 -16.27 4.93 -8.04
N VAL A 341 -15.85 4.75 -6.79
CA VAL A 341 -15.09 3.57 -6.36
C VAL A 341 -15.98 2.32 -6.30
N ALA A 342 -15.51 1.22 -6.88
CA ALA A 342 -16.12 -0.10 -6.69
C ALA A 342 -15.63 -0.71 -5.37
N LEU A 343 -14.31 -0.82 -5.22
CA LEU A 343 -13.68 -1.40 -4.04
C LEU A 343 -12.63 -0.45 -3.46
N ARG A 344 -12.75 -0.15 -2.16
CA ARG A 344 -11.71 0.50 -1.36
C ARG A 344 -11.11 -0.49 -0.37
N VAL A 345 -9.79 -0.53 -0.29
CA VAL A 345 -9.04 -1.42 0.60
C VAL A 345 -7.99 -0.66 1.39
N ASP A 346 -8.16 -0.72 2.71
CA ASP A 346 -7.31 -0.16 3.77
C ASP A 346 -7.23 -1.21 4.90
N SER A 347 -7.15 -2.47 4.48
CA SER A 347 -7.07 -3.67 5.30
C SER A 347 -5.70 -4.31 5.09
N ASP A 348 -4.89 -4.37 6.15
CA ASP A 348 -3.58 -5.01 6.09
C ASP A 348 -3.74 -6.52 5.91
N GLN A 349 -2.85 -7.12 5.11
CA GLN A 349 -2.84 -8.55 4.80
C GLN A 349 -4.18 -9.02 4.21
N SER A 350 -4.75 -8.21 3.32
CA SER A 350 -6.00 -8.52 2.60
C SER A 350 -5.74 -9.20 1.27
N ALA A 351 -6.59 -10.18 0.93
CA ALA A 351 -6.45 -10.94 -0.32
C ALA A 351 -7.77 -11.07 -1.10
N PHE A 352 -7.64 -11.00 -2.42
CA PHE A 352 -8.77 -11.11 -3.35
C PHE A 352 -8.45 -12.18 -4.38
N TYR A 353 -9.30 -13.20 -4.49
CA TYR A 353 -9.09 -14.33 -5.39
C TYR A 353 -10.28 -14.56 -6.31
N ARG A 354 -10.06 -14.48 -7.63
CA ARG A 354 -11.15 -14.57 -8.61
C ARG A 354 -12.28 -13.60 -8.29
N CYS A 355 -11.92 -12.32 -8.09
CA CYS A 355 -12.87 -11.23 -7.94
C CYS A 355 -12.91 -10.37 -9.21
N SER A 356 -14.03 -9.70 -9.45
CA SER A 356 -14.14 -8.68 -10.50
C SER A 356 -14.45 -7.32 -9.89
N MET A 357 -13.62 -6.32 -10.16
CA MET A 357 -13.83 -4.93 -9.75
C MET A 357 -14.22 -4.11 -10.99
N GLU A 358 -15.45 -3.59 -10.99
CA GLU A 358 -16.06 -3.01 -12.19
C GLU A 358 -16.49 -1.57 -11.96
N GLY A 359 -15.92 -0.63 -12.70
CA GLY A 359 -16.28 0.77 -12.65
C GLY A 359 -15.86 1.52 -13.92
N TYR A 360 -15.64 2.83 -13.77
CA TYR A 360 -15.06 3.70 -14.79
C TYR A 360 -13.85 4.42 -14.19
N GLN A 361 -14.02 5.68 -13.75
CA GLN A 361 -12.98 6.40 -13.04
C GLN A 361 -12.86 5.89 -11.59
N ASP A 362 -11.63 5.71 -11.12
CA ASP A 362 -11.31 5.37 -9.72
C ASP A 362 -11.88 4.02 -9.24
N THR A 363 -11.86 2.98 -10.08
CA THR A 363 -12.54 1.69 -9.79
C THR A 363 -12.01 0.96 -8.55
N LEU A 364 -10.69 0.76 -8.46
CA LEU A 364 -10.01 0.07 -7.37
C LEU A 364 -9.15 1.06 -6.58
N TYR A 365 -9.60 1.40 -5.39
CA TYR A 365 -8.85 2.22 -4.44
C TYR A 365 -8.05 1.33 -3.49
N ALA A 366 -6.85 0.94 -3.92
CA ALA A 366 -5.84 0.29 -3.08
C ALA A 366 -5.22 1.34 -2.14
N HIS A 367 -6.01 1.78 -1.16
CA HIS A 367 -5.77 2.97 -0.35
C HIS A 367 -4.46 2.92 0.44
N SER A 368 -4.30 1.92 1.31
CA SER A 368 -3.17 1.79 2.22
C SER A 368 -2.89 0.32 2.59
N LEU A 369 -1.78 0.06 3.28
CA LEU A 369 -1.39 -1.26 3.81
C LEU A 369 -1.11 -2.32 2.72
N ARG A 370 -0.86 -3.57 3.12
CA ARG A 370 -0.45 -4.67 2.21
C ARG A 370 -1.66 -5.41 1.65
N GLN A 371 -1.68 -5.59 0.33
CA GLN A 371 -2.82 -6.14 -0.39
C GLN A 371 -2.38 -7.09 -1.51
N PHE A 372 -3.13 -8.16 -1.73
CA PHE A 372 -2.86 -9.14 -2.78
C PHE A 372 -4.10 -9.44 -3.63
N TYR A 373 -3.96 -9.35 -4.94
CA TYR A 373 -5.02 -9.64 -5.90
C TYR A 373 -4.54 -10.75 -6.83
N ARG A 374 -5.27 -11.87 -6.88
CA ARG A 374 -4.92 -13.05 -7.67
C ARG A 374 -6.06 -13.47 -8.57
N GLU A 375 -5.78 -13.61 -9.86
CA GLU A 375 -6.80 -14.04 -10.85
C GLU A 375 -8.03 -13.12 -10.87
N CYS A 376 -7.85 -11.86 -10.50
CA CYS A 376 -8.90 -10.86 -10.50
C CYS A 376 -9.03 -10.20 -11.88
N SER A 377 -10.22 -9.63 -12.14
CA SER A 377 -10.45 -8.74 -13.27
C SER A 377 -10.71 -7.32 -12.77
N VAL A 378 -10.09 -6.32 -13.39
CA VAL A 378 -10.31 -4.90 -13.04
C VAL A 378 -10.67 -4.13 -14.30
N TYR A 379 -11.77 -3.38 -14.26
CA TYR A 379 -12.30 -2.63 -15.40
C TYR A 379 -12.37 -1.14 -15.08
N GLY A 380 -11.88 -0.27 -15.97
CA GLY A 380 -12.07 1.17 -15.80
C GLY A 380 -11.51 2.05 -16.91
N THR A 381 -11.52 3.36 -16.67
CA THR A 381 -11.09 4.40 -17.64
C THR A 381 -9.94 5.22 -17.09
N ILE A 382 -10.21 6.14 -16.18
CA ILE A 382 -9.23 7.07 -15.61
C ILE A 382 -8.83 6.58 -14.23
N ASP A 383 -7.53 6.47 -13.99
CA ASP A 383 -6.91 6.20 -12.69
C ASP A 383 -7.54 5.00 -11.96
N PHE A 384 -7.96 3.99 -12.72
CA PHE A 384 -8.90 3.01 -12.20
C PHE A 384 -8.26 1.98 -11.25
N ILE A 385 -6.94 2.02 -11.08
CA ILE A 385 -6.19 1.41 -9.97
C ILE A 385 -5.37 2.52 -9.30
N PHE A 386 -5.79 2.99 -8.13
CA PHE A 386 -5.19 4.16 -7.48
C PHE A 386 -5.11 4.00 -5.96
N GLY A 387 -4.38 4.89 -5.30
CA GLY A 387 -4.11 4.82 -3.85
C GLY A 387 -2.62 4.72 -3.52
N ASN A 388 -2.32 4.50 -2.23
CA ASN A 388 -0.97 4.39 -1.70
C ASN A 388 -0.73 3.08 -0.92
N GLY A 389 -1.46 2.01 -1.25
CA GLY A 389 -1.22 0.68 -0.71
C GLY A 389 0.06 0.05 -1.26
N ALA A 390 0.59 -0.96 -0.57
CA ALA A 390 1.54 -1.92 -1.13
C ALA A 390 0.73 -3.07 -1.74
N ALA A 391 0.38 -2.92 -3.03
CA ALA A 391 -0.53 -3.84 -3.71
C ALA A 391 0.19 -4.64 -4.80
N VAL A 392 0.02 -5.95 -4.76
CA VAL A 392 0.46 -6.87 -5.82
C VAL A 392 -0.74 -7.43 -6.55
N LEU A 393 -0.80 -7.22 -7.86
CA LEU A 393 -1.78 -7.83 -8.76
C LEU A 393 -1.08 -8.91 -9.56
N GLN A 394 -1.36 -10.18 -9.27
CA GLN A 394 -0.71 -11.33 -9.89
C GLN A 394 -1.71 -12.14 -10.72
N ASN A 395 -1.34 -12.47 -11.96
CA ASN A 395 -2.22 -13.20 -12.89
C ASN A 395 -3.61 -12.55 -13.06
N CYS A 396 -3.66 -11.22 -13.03
CA CYS A 396 -4.89 -10.45 -13.15
C CYS A 396 -5.15 -10.03 -14.60
N LYS A 397 -6.42 -9.79 -14.92
CA LYS A 397 -6.85 -9.24 -16.21
C LYS A 397 -7.30 -7.79 -16.03
N ILE A 398 -6.64 -6.87 -16.70
CA ILE A 398 -6.87 -5.43 -16.60
C ILE A 398 -7.50 -4.98 -17.91
N PHE A 399 -8.76 -4.56 -17.86
CA PHE A 399 -9.56 -4.18 -19.01
C PHE A 399 -9.82 -2.69 -19.04
N THR A 400 -9.41 -2.01 -20.10
CA THR A 400 -9.80 -0.62 -20.30
C THR A 400 -11.22 -0.54 -20.86
N ARG A 401 -11.96 0.49 -20.45
CA ARG A 401 -13.28 0.81 -20.98
C ARG A 401 -13.23 2.03 -21.90
N GLU A 402 -14.33 2.23 -22.62
CA GLU A 402 -14.55 3.44 -23.41
C GLU A 402 -14.57 4.67 -22.48
N PRO A 403 -13.64 5.62 -22.66
CA PRO A 403 -13.67 6.88 -21.94
C PRO A 403 -14.65 7.86 -22.60
N LEU A 404 -14.94 9.00 -21.96
CA LEU A 404 -15.62 10.10 -22.66
C LEU A 404 -14.70 10.73 -23.73
N PRO A 405 -15.24 11.47 -24.72
CA PRO A 405 -14.42 12.20 -25.68
C PRO A 405 -13.32 13.03 -25.00
N LEU A 406 -12.12 13.02 -25.58
CA LEU A 406 -10.92 13.74 -25.10
C LEU A 406 -10.32 13.26 -23.77
N GLN A 407 -10.98 12.36 -23.04
CA GLN A 407 -10.39 11.74 -21.85
C GLN A 407 -9.29 10.74 -22.25
N LYS A 408 -8.26 10.66 -21.42
CA LYS A 408 -7.14 9.72 -21.59
C LYS A 408 -7.29 8.61 -20.56
N VAL A 409 -7.29 7.37 -21.02
CA VAL A 409 -7.32 6.20 -20.14
C VAL A 409 -5.96 6.06 -19.44
N THR A 410 -5.98 5.97 -18.12
CA THR A 410 -4.80 5.76 -17.27
C THR A 410 -5.08 4.57 -16.36
N ILE A 411 -4.23 3.55 -16.42
CA ILE A 411 -4.45 2.31 -15.65
C ILE A 411 -4.17 2.57 -14.18
N THR A 412 -3.01 3.17 -13.87
CA THR A 412 -2.62 3.43 -12.49
C THR A 412 -2.45 4.92 -12.16
N ALA A 413 -2.80 5.28 -10.93
CA ALA A 413 -2.45 6.56 -10.32
C ALA A 413 -1.97 6.35 -8.89
N GLN A 414 -0.68 6.05 -8.76
CA GLN A 414 -0.10 5.68 -7.47
C GLN A 414 0.24 6.94 -6.64
N GLY A 415 -0.15 6.93 -5.37
CA GLY A 415 -0.18 8.07 -4.45
C GLY A 415 0.92 8.15 -3.38
N ARG A 416 2.13 7.67 -3.62
CA ARG A 416 3.24 7.69 -2.66
C ARG A 416 3.84 9.09 -2.57
N LYS A 417 3.76 9.69 -1.39
CA LYS A 417 4.19 11.07 -1.13
C LYS A 417 5.54 11.16 -0.45
N ASP A 418 6.00 10.09 0.18
CA ASP A 418 7.28 10.06 0.91
C ASP A 418 8.16 8.89 0.43
N PRO A 419 9.48 9.10 0.21
CA PRO A 419 10.38 8.06 -0.31
C PRO A 419 10.59 6.90 0.67
N HIS A 420 10.42 7.12 1.97
CA HIS A 420 10.60 6.13 3.03
C HIS A 420 9.39 5.18 3.16
N GLN A 421 8.25 5.52 2.55
CA GLN A 421 7.10 4.62 2.46
C GLN A 421 7.42 3.36 1.66
N SER A 422 6.94 2.22 2.18
CA SER A 422 7.09 0.89 1.56
C SER A 422 6.05 0.59 0.46
N THR A 423 5.35 1.60 -0.02
CA THR A 423 4.10 1.45 -0.80
C THR A 423 4.30 1.46 -2.31
N GLY A 424 3.29 1.01 -3.03
CA GLY A 424 3.20 1.09 -4.49
C GLY A 424 2.56 -0.12 -5.13
N PHE A 425 2.54 -0.13 -6.46
CA PHE A 425 1.83 -1.14 -7.23
C PHE A 425 2.80 -2.02 -8.00
N SER A 426 2.60 -3.33 -7.87
CA SER A 426 3.32 -4.32 -8.67
C SER A 426 2.33 -5.19 -9.42
N ILE A 427 2.30 -5.06 -10.75
CA ILE A 427 1.48 -5.83 -11.65
C ILE A 427 2.36 -6.91 -12.26
N GLN A 428 2.06 -8.18 -11.97
CA GLN A 428 2.93 -9.33 -12.24
C GLN A 428 2.18 -10.41 -13.01
N ASP A 429 2.80 -10.99 -14.03
CA ASP A 429 2.24 -12.15 -14.76
C ASP A 429 0.80 -11.92 -15.23
N SER A 430 0.46 -10.67 -15.52
CA SER A 430 -0.91 -10.21 -15.74
C SER A 430 -1.14 -9.86 -17.20
N TYR A 431 -2.35 -9.40 -17.52
CA TYR A 431 -2.77 -9.09 -18.88
C TYR A 431 -3.45 -7.73 -18.93
N VAL A 432 -2.91 -6.81 -19.74
CA VAL A 432 -3.50 -5.51 -20.04
C VAL A 432 -4.21 -5.57 -21.39
N TYR A 433 -5.53 -5.63 -21.33
CA TYR A 433 -6.44 -5.60 -22.47
C TYR A 433 -7.00 -4.18 -22.66
N ALA A 434 -6.22 -3.37 -23.38
CA ALA A 434 -6.59 -2.03 -23.80
C ALA A 434 -7.39 -2.10 -25.11
N THR A 435 -8.58 -1.52 -25.09
CA THR A 435 -9.50 -1.40 -26.24
C THR A 435 -9.41 -0.03 -26.91
N LYS A 436 -8.86 0.96 -26.21
CA LYS A 436 -8.62 2.34 -26.65
C LYS A 436 -7.23 2.80 -26.19
N PRO A 437 -6.69 3.88 -26.78
CA PRO A 437 -5.43 4.47 -26.35
C PRO A 437 -5.34 4.62 -24.82
N ALA A 438 -4.41 3.88 -24.22
CA ALA A 438 -4.26 3.81 -22.77
C ALA A 438 -2.80 3.97 -22.34
N TYR A 439 -2.62 4.58 -21.17
CA TYR A 439 -1.34 4.73 -20.51
C TYR A 439 -1.27 3.84 -19.26
N LEU A 440 -0.10 3.29 -18.98
CA LEU A 440 0.18 2.44 -17.81
C LEU A 440 -0.06 3.18 -16.49
N GLY A 441 0.13 4.49 -16.47
CA GLY A 441 -0.27 5.33 -15.34
C GLY A 441 0.23 6.76 -15.39
N ARG A 442 -0.07 7.50 -14.33
CA ARG A 442 0.38 8.89 -14.08
C ARG A 442 0.66 9.15 -12.59
N PRO A 443 1.65 10.00 -12.25
CA PRO A 443 2.13 10.12 -10.87
C PRO A 443 1.24 11.03 -10.03
N TRP A 444 0.25 10.46 -9.35
CA TRP A 444 -0.66 11.22 -8.49
C TRP A 444 0.08 11.96 -7.37
N LYS A 445 1.16 11.36 -6.83
CA LYS A 445 2.03 11.99 -5.82
C LYS A 445 3.51 11.91 -6.21
N GLN A 446 4.31 12.73 -5.53
CA GLN A 446 5.69 13.05 -5.89
C GLN A 446 6.62 11.84 -6.03
N TYR A 447 6.42 10.79 -5.24
CA TYR A 447 7.25 9.59 -5.25
C TYR A 447 6.50 8.37 -5.80
N SER A 448 5.49 8.59 -6.64
CA SER A 448 4.68 7.56 -7.29
C SER A 448 5.54 6.38 -7.76
N ARG A 449 5.11 5.15 -7.45
CA ARG A 449 5.87 3.92 -7.72
C ARG A 449 4.97 2.80 -8.21
N THR A 450 5.16 2.43 -9.48
CA THR A 450 4.39 1.39 -10.18
C THR A 450 5.32 0.55 -11.04
N VAL A 451 5.13 -0.77 -11.02
CA VAL A 451 5.92 -1.72 -11.81
C VAL A 451 5.00 -2.66 -12.56
N PHE A 452 5.23 -2.79 -13.87
CA PHE A 452 4.65 -3.85 -14.69
C PHE A 452 5.74 -4.86 -15.03
N MET A 453 5.56 -6.12 -14.64
CA MET A 453 6.53 -7.18 -14.89
C MET A 453 5.90 -8.47 -15.41
N ARG A 454 6.54 -9.08 -16.41
CA ARG A 454 6.07 -10.29 -17.11
C ARG A 454 4.60 -10.19 -17.53
N THR A 455 4.17 -8.99 -17.91
CA THR A 455 2.77 -8.68 -18.18
C THR A 455 2.55 -8.56 -19.69
N TYR A 456 1.50 -9.21 -20.19
CA TYR A 456 1.04 -9.03 -21.57
C TYR A 456 0.42 -7.64 -21.74
N MET A 457 0.78 -6.93 -22.80
CA MET A 457 0.21 -5.64 -23.17
C MET A 457 -0.32 -5.68 -24.61
N SER A 458 -1.63 -5.50 -24.75
CA SER A 458 -2.31 -5.36 -26.05
C SER A 458 -1.92 -4.06 -26.78
N ALA A 459 -2.27 -3.98 -28.07
CA ALA A 459 -1.72 -2.98 -29.00
C ALA A 459 -2.12 -1.53 -28.70
N GLN A 460 -3.19 -1.31 -27.93
CA GLN A 460 -3.69 0.03 -27.62
C GLN A 460 -2.98 0.69 -26.43
N VAL A 461 -2.09 -0.03 -25.72
CA VAL A 461 -1.14 0.60 -24.79
C VAL A 461 -0.21 1.49 -25.60
N GLN A 462 -0.22 2.79 -25.29
CA GLN A 462 0.48 3.78 -26.10
C GLN A 462 1.99 3.59 -26.04
N PRO A 463 2.74 3.77 -27.16
CA PRO A 463 4.20 3.66 -27.16
C PRO A 463 4.88 4.52 -26.09
N ARG A 464 4.31 5.70 -25.81
CA ARG A 464 4.73 6.62 -24.74
C ARG A 464 4.72 5.97 -23.34
N GLY A 465 3.82 5.01 -23.11
CA GLY A 465 3.68 4.23 -21.88
C GLY A 465 3.03 4.99 -20.73
N TRP A 466 3.60 6.13 -20.33
CA TRP A 466 3.22 6.84 -19.10
C TRP A 466 2.80 8.28 -19.41
N LEU A 467 1.91 8.84 -18.60
CA LEU A 467 1.39 10.19 -18.74
C LEU A 467 1.81 11.07 -17.56
N GLU A 468 2.14 12.33 -17.83
CA GLU A 468 2.36 13.32 -16.80
C GLU A 468 1.10 13.52 -15.93
N TRP A 469 1.30 13.88 -14.66
CA TRP A 469 0.22 14.42 -13.86
C TRP A 469 -0.03 15.89 -14.23
N TYR A 470 1.00 16.72 -14.10
CA TYR A 470 1.02 18.11 -14.58
C TYR A 470 2.46 18.61 -14.75
N GLY A 471 2.78 19.22 -15.88
CA GLY A 471 4.11 19.78 -16.16
C GLY A 471 5.24 18.78 -15.90
N ASN A 472 6.25 19.20 -15.13
CA ASN A 472 7.39 18.37 -14.73
C ASN A 472 7.25 17.75 -13.32
N PHE A 473 6.06 17.82 -12.71
CA PHE A 473 5.83 17.27 -11.37
C PHE A 473 6.18 15.78 -11.31
N ALA A 474 6.88 15.39 -10.25
CA ALA A 474 7.29 14.01 -9.92
C ALA A 474 8.24 13.31 -10.91
N LEU A 475 8.51 13.84 -12.11
CA LEU A 475 9.19 13.10 -13.19
C LEU A 475 10.61 12.61 -12.82
N SER A 476 11.28 13.31 -11.89
CA SER A 476 12.62 12.95 -11.39
C SER A 476 12.60 12.12 -10.10
N THR A 477 11.46 12.03 -9.40
CA THR A 477 11.35 11.41 -8.08
C THR A 477 10.46 10.16 -8.06
N LEU A 478 9.57 10.01 -9.06
CA LEU A 478 8.79 8.80 -9.27
C LEU A 478 9.70 7.59 -9.58
N TRP A 479 9.15 6.38 -9.45
CA TRP A 479 9.81 5.14 -9.83
C TRP A 479 8.87 4.27 -10.66
N TYR A 480 8.95 4.38 -11.98
CA TYR A 480 8.15 3.58 -12.92
C TYR A 480 9.01 2.55 -13.62
N GLY A 481 8.63 1.28 -13.49
CA GLY A 481 9.41 0.15 -13.94
C GLY A 481 8.68 -0.76 -14.92
N GLU A 482 9.39 -1.23 -15.95
CA GLU A 482 8.93 -2.30 -16.83
C GLU A 482 9.97 -3.42 -16.88
N TYR A 483 9.57 -4.68 -16.63
CA TYR A 483 10.46 -5.85 -16.64
C TYR A 483 9.87 -7.01 -17.45
N LYS A 484 10.52 -7.40 -18.57
CA LYS A 484 10.11 -8.56 -19.40
C LYS A 484 8.62 -8.58 -19.77
N ASN A 485 8.00 -7.41 -19.99
CA ASN A 485 6.65 -7.33 -20.54
C ASN A 485 6.66 -7.79 -22.01
N TYR A 486 5.52 -8.27 -22.49
CA TYR A 486 5.41 -8.83 -23.84
C TYR A 486 4.08 -8.46 -24.50
N GLY A 487 3.96 -8.73 -25.80
CA GLY A 487 2.82 -8.32 -26.61
C GLY A 487 3.02 -6.97 -27.31
N PRO A 488 2.11 -6.60 -28.22
CA PRO A 488 2.29 -5.46 -29.12
C PRO A 488 2.42 -4.10 -28.42
N GLY A 489 1.87 -3.93 -27.22
CA GLY A 489 1.97 -2.69 -26.43
C GLY A 489 3.21 -2.59 -25.54
N ALA A 490 4.02 -3.66 -25.46
CA ALA A 490 5.14 -3.76 -24.51
C ALA A 490 6.46 -3.17 -25.03
N LEU A 491 6.53 -2.71 -26.29
CA LEU A 491 7.76 -2.13 -26.85
C LEU A 491 8.16 -0.86 -26.11
N THR A 492 9.40 -0.85 -25.60
CA THR A 492 9.91 0.25 -24.78
C THR A 492 10.63 1.36 -25.55
N SER A 493 10.92 1.17 -26.85
CA SER A 493 11.68 2.12 -27.68
C SER A 493 10.99 3.49 -27.83
N GLY A 494 9.66 3.53 -27.73
CA GLY A 494 8.85 4.77 -27.81
C GLY A 494 8.48 5.38 -26.45
N ARG A 495 9.01 4.85 -25.34
CA ARG A 495 8.65 5.29 -23.99
C ARG A 495 9.21 6.69 -23.69
N ILE A 496 8.61 7.33 -22.70
CA ILE A 496 9.14 8.57 -22.13
C ILE A 496 10.58 8.41 -21.62
N ARG A 497 11.30 9.53 -21.49
CA ARG A 497 12.71 9.58 -21.04
C ARG A 497 12.87 10.26 -19.67
N TRP A 498 11.88 10.14 -18.79
CA TRP A 498 11.94 10.76 -17.47
C TRP A 498 13.00 10.09 -16.60
N PRO A 499 13.70 10.83 -15.72
CA PRO A 499 14.72 10.22 -14.85
C PRO A 499 14.16 9.11 -13.93
N GLY A 500 12.89 9.22 -13.51
CA GLY A 500 12.22 8.21 -12.69
C GLY A 500 11.70 6.99 -13.46
N TYR A 501 11.86 6.93 -14.78
CA TYR A 501 11.46 5.77 -15.58
C TYR A 501 12.62 4.80 -15.81
N HIS A 502 12.35 3.52 -15.64
CA HIS A 502 13.34 2.47 -15.65
C HIS A 502 12.89 1.27 -16.49
N ILE A 503 13.65 0.96 -17.53
CA ILE A 503 13.63 -0.38 -18.14
C ILE A 503 14.46 -1.28 -17.24
N ILE A 504 13.81 -2.20 -16.55
CA ILE A 504 14.48 -3.09 -15.60
C ILE A 504 15.10 -4.23 -16.40
N THR A 505 16.42 -4.36 -16.33
CA THR A 505 17.17 -5.46 -16.94
C THR A 505 17.70 -6.45 -15.89
N ASP A 506 18.04 -5.95 -14.70
CA ASP A 506 18.49 -6.75 -13.58
C ASP A 506 17.32 -7.42 -12.84
N ALA A 507 17.32 -8.76 -12.81
CA ALA A 507 16.33 -9.55 -12.08
C ALA A 507 16.35 -9.28 -10.57
N SER A 508 17.49 -8.87 -10.01
CA SER A 508 17.61 -8.51 -8.58
C SER A 508 16.74 -7.30 -8.23
N VAL A 509 16.65 -6.32 -9.14
CA VAL A 509 15.80 -5.13 -9.01
C VAL A 509 14.33 -5.52 -9.12
N ALA A 510 13.96 -6.31 -10.13
CA ALA A 510 12.59 -6.81 -10.29
C ALA A 510 12.14 -7.67 -9.09
N SER A 511 13.04 -8.45 -8.51
CA SER A 511 12.77 -9.31 -7.35
C SER A 511 12.24 -8.53 -6.13
N PHE A 512 12.65 -7.28 -5.93
CA PHE A 512 12.12 -6.45 -4.83
C PHE A 512 10.62 -6.20 -4.91
N PHE A 513 10.06 -6.24 -6.12
CA PHE A 513 8.63 -6.03 -6.34
C PHE A 513 7.82 -7.31 -6.26
N THR A 514 8.45 -8.48 -6.07
CA THR A 514 7.74 -9.77 -5.95
C THR A 514 6.91 -9.88 -4.66
N VAL A 515 5.93 -10.79 -4.66
CA VAL A 515 5.07 -11.05 -3.51
C VAL A 515 5.85 -11.25 -2.21
N ARG A 516 6.93 -12.05 -2.23
CA ARG A 516 7.75 -12.33 -1.04
C ARG A 516 8.37 -11.07 -0.45
N ARG A 517 8.90 -10.17 -1.28
CA ARG A 517 9.71 -9.03 -0.80
C ARG A 517 8.90 -7.75 -0.63
N PHE A 518 7.95 -7.52 -1.51
CA PHE A 518 7.23 -6.25 -1.58
C PHE A 518 6.11 -6.14 -0.53
N ILE A 519 5.43 -7.27 -0.27
CA ILE A 519 4.30 -7.33 0.66
C ILE A 519 4.50 -8.38 1.76
N ASP A 520 5.74 -8.85 1.95
CA ASP A 520 6.10 -9.91 2.90
C ASP A 520 5.17 -11.14 2.76
N GLY A 521 4.82 -11.50 1.51
CA GLY A 521 3.69 -12.39 1.25
C GLY A 521 3.80 -13.78 1.88
N LEU A 522 5.01 -14.30 2.13
CA LEU A 522 5.19 -15.59 2.77
C LEU A 522 4.70 -15.61 4.23
N SER A 523 4.59 -14.46 4.88
CA SER A 523 4.19 -14.35 6.29
C SER A 523 2.71 -14.51 6.54
N TRP A 524 1.88 -14.29 5.52
CA TRP A 524 0.43 -14.19 5.70
C TRP A 524 -0.39 -14.83 4.57
N LEU A 525 0.11 -14.87 3.33
CA LEU A 525 -0.66 -15.43 2.21
C LEU A 525 -0.94 -16.92 2.32
N PRO A 526 -0.04 -17.80 2.80
CA PRO A 526 -0.38 -19.22 2.77
C PRO A 526 -1.48 -19.60 3.79
N ALA A 527 -1.74 -18.76 4.82
CA ALA A 527 -2.91 -18.86 5.69
C ALA A 527 -4.24 -18.40 5.05
N THR A 528 -4.19 -17.86 3.82
CA THR A 528 -5.40 -17.51 3.04
C THR A 528 -5.89 -18.67 2.19
N GLY A 529 -5.07 -19.71 2.01
CA GLY A 529 -5.34 -20.77 1.05
C GLY A 529 -5.32 -20.34 -0.43
N ILE A 530 -4.84 -19.13 -0.75
CA ILE A 530 -4.71 -18.69 -2.15
C ILE A 530 -3.34 -19.13 -2.66
N LYS A 531 -3.30 -19.79 -3.83
CA LYS A 531 -2.03 -20.12 -4.49
C LYS A 531 -1.40 -18.86 -5.09
N PHE A 532 -0.11 -18.68 -4.89
CA PHE A 532 0.64 -17.52 -5.39
C PHE A 532 2.07 -17.89 -5.76
N SER A 533 2.65 -17.15 -6.70
CA SER A 533 4.08 -17.20 -6.97
C SER A 533 4.78 -16.20 -6.06
N SER A 534 5.69 -16.67 -5.21
CA SER A 534 6.34 -15.81 -4.21
C SER A 534 7.43 -14.91 -4.82
N GLY A 535 8.07 -15.35 -5.91
CA GLY A 535 9.20 -14.68 -6.57
C GLY A 535 9.11 -14.68 -8.09
N LEU A 536 10.22 -14.29 -8.73
CA LEU A 536 10.39 -14.46 -10.17
C LEU A 536 10.67 -15.94 -10.45
N THR A 537 9.69 -16.66 -10.98
CA THR A 537 9.89 -17.99 -11.55
C THR A 537 10.68 -17.89 -12.85
N ASN A 538 11.63 -18.79 -13.08
CA ASN A 538 12.41 -18.85 -14.32
C ASN A 538 11.54 -19.17 -15.53
#